data_AF-A0A2V5T359-F1
#
_entry.id   AF-A0A2V5T359-F1
#
_cell.length_a   1.000
_cell.length_b   1.000
_cell.length_c   1.000
_cell.angle_alpha   90.00
_cell.angle_beta   90.00
_cell.angle_gamma   90.00
#
_symmetry.space_group_name_H-M   'P 1'
#
loop_
_entity.id
_entity.type
_entity.pdbx_description
1 polymer ?
#
loop_
_entity_poly.entity_id
_entity_poly.type
_entity_poly.pdbx_seq_one_letter_code
_entity_poly.pdbx_strand_id
1 'polypeptide(L)' 'MTEATATAAAAPPRYTRANPFPARMLVNRRLSGPESEKDTRHFELDLTGWGLNFEVGDSLAVYPTNDRQLV' A
#
# COMPACT_ATOMS: atom_id res chain seq x y z
N MET A 1 5.68 -44.70 8.90
CA MET A 1 6.39 -44.11 7.76
C MET A 1 5.95 -42.66 7.71
N THR A 2 6.79 -41.75 8.20
CA THR A 2 6.42 -40.34 8.41
C THR A 2 6.78 -39.59 7.14
N GLU A 3 5.78 -39.12 6.40
CA GLU A 3 5.98 -38.41 5.14
C GLU A 3 6.33 -36.95 5.45
N ALA A 4 7.55 -36.55 5.08
CA ALA A 4 7.99 -35.17 5.17
C ALA A 4 7.39 -34.38 4.00
N THR A 5 6.45 -33.49 4.29
CA THR A 5 5.94 -32.51 3.33
C THR A 5 7.06 -31.55 2.93
N ALA A 6 7.52 -31.64 1.68
CA ALA A 6 8.44 -30.69 1.09
C ALA A 6 7.76 -29.32 0.97
N THR A 7 8.31 -28.32 1.66
CA THR A 7 7.96 -26.90 1.46
C THR A 7 8.36 -26.51 0.05
N ALA A 8 7.38 -26.30 -0.84
CA ALA A 8 7.60 -25.65 -2.11
C ALA A 8 8.02 -24.20 -1.84
N ALA A 9 9.19 -23.80 -2.34
CA ALA A 9 9.67 -22.43 -2.23
C ALA A 9 8.67 -21.48 -2.92
N ALA A 10 8.12 -20.54 -2.16
CA ALA A 10 7.18 -19.56 -2.69
C ALA A 10 7.86 -18.69 -3.77
N ALA A 11 7.17 -18.48 -4.88
CA ALA A 11 7.61 -17.56 -5.92
C ALA A 11 7.83 -16.15 -5.33
N PRO A 12 8.83 -15.40 -5.83
CA PRO A 12 9.12 -14.07 -5.31
C PRO A 12 7.88 -13.16 -5.44
N PRO A 13 7.65 -12.27 -4.46
CA PRO A 13 6.49 -11.39 -4.49
C PRO A 13 6.55 -10.50 -5.74
N ARG A 14 5.44 -10.43 -6.47
CA ARG A 14 5.33 -9.66 -7.73
C ARG A 14 5.63 -8.18 -7.52
N TYR A 15 5.22 -7.63 -6.38
CA TYR A 15 5.45 -6.24 -6.02
C TYR A 15 6.44 -6.16 -4.87
N THR A 16 7.38 -5.24 -5.02
CA THR A 16 8.48 -5.02 -4.07
C THR A 16 8.75 -3.53 -3.94
N ARG A 17 9.67 -3.16 -3.06
CA ARG A 17 10.14 -1.77 -2.93
C ARG A 17 10.70 -1.20 -4.25
N ALA A 18 11.26 -2.04 -5.13
CA ALA A 18 11.78 -1.61 -6.44
C ALA A 18 10.73 -1.66 -7.56
N ASN A 19 9.64 -2.43 -7.37
CA ASN A 19 8.51 -2.53 -8.29
C ASN A 19 7.20 -2.32 -7.50
N PRO A 20 6.85 -1.06 -7.15
CA PRO A 20 5.69 -0.77 -6.33
C PRO A 20 4.39 -1.08 -7.07
N PHE A 21 3.36 -1.47 -6.32
CA PHE A 21 2.03 -1.71 -6.89
C PHE A 21 1.35 -0.38 -7.23
N PRO A 22 0.86 -0.19 -8.47
CA PRO A 22 0.16 1.03 -8.88
C PRO A 22 -1.31 1.02 -8.39
N ALA A 23 -1.49 1.05 -7.07
CA ALA A 23 -2.83 1.05 -6.46
C ALA A 23 -3.63 2.29 -6.89
N ARG A 24 -4.91 2.10 -7.19
CA ARG A 24 -5.83 3.21 -7.47
C ARG A 24 -6.34 3.80 -6.16
N MET A 25 -6.30 5.13 -6.03
CA MET A 25 -6.94 5.82 -4.91
C MET A 25 -8.46 5.91 -5.13
N LEU A 26 -9.22 5.37 -4.17
CA LEU A 26 -10.68 5.35 -4.19
C LEU A 26 -11.25 6.53 -3.40
N VAL A 27 -10.68 6.81 -2.23
CA VAL A 27 -11.13 7.87 -1.33
C VAL A 27 -9.95 8.76 -0.95
N ASN A 28 -10.23 10.06 -0.92
CA ASN A 28 -9.41 11.08 -0.28
C ASN A 28 -10.36 12.03 0.45
N ARG A 29 -10.42 11.90 1.78
CA ARG A 29 -11.34 12.67 2.62
C ARG A 29 -10.60 13.39 3.73
N ARG A 30 -10.89 14.68 3.90
CA ARG A 30 -10.41 15.44 5.05
C ARG A 30 -11.09 14.92 6.33
N LEU A 31 -10.28 14.62 7.34
CA LEU A 31 -10.72 14.25 8.69
C LEU A 31 -10.67 15.44 9.66
N SER A 32 -9.78 16.40 9.43
CA SER A 32 -9.75 17.62 10.24
C SER A 32 -10.92 18.53 9.94
N GLY A 33 -11.37 19.29 10.95
CA GLY A 33 -12.46 20.25 10.80
C GLY A 33 -12.12 21.38 9.83
N PRO A 34 -13.12 22.06 9.23
CA PRO A 34 -12.90 23.10 8.22
C PRO A 34 -11.93 24.19 8.68
N GLU A 35 -12.13 24.67 9.91
CA GLU A 35 -11.35 25.74 10.56
C GLU A 35 -10.02 25.26 11.18
N SER A 36 -9.68 23.97 11.04
CA SER A 36 -8.43 23.46 11.59
C SER A 36 -7.23 23.91 10.76
N GLU A 37 -6.18 24.39 11.42
CA GLU A 37 -4.88 24.67 10.79
C GLU A 37 -4.18 23.40 10.26
N LYS A 38 -4.61 22.21 10.71
CA LYS A 38 -4.07 20.92 10.25
C LYS A 38 -4.92 20.38 9.10
N ASP A 39 -4.27 19.71 8.14
CA ASP A 39 -4.92 18.92 7.10
C ASP A 39 -4.59 17.43 7.32
N THR A 40 -5.46 16.73 8.05
CA THR A 40 -5.36 15.28 8.24
C THR A 40 -6.34 14.60 7.29
N ARG A 41 -5.89 13.58 6.54
CA ARG A 41 -6.69 12.92 5.50
C ARG A 41 -6.80 11.42 5.69
N HIS A 42 -7.97 10.90 5.34
CA HIS A 42 -8.27 9.47 5.20
C HIS A 42 -8.18 9.08 3.73
N PHE A 43 -7.37 8.06 3.45
CA PHE A 43 -7.18 7.53 2.12
C PHE A 43 -7.60 6.06 2.05
N GLU A 44 -8.27 5.70 0.97
CA GLU A 44 -8.58 4.30 0.66
C GLU A 44 -7.98 3.96 -0.70
N LEU A 45 -7.28 2.83 -0.76
CA LEU A 45 -6.59 2.35 -1.94
C LEU A 45 -7.19 1.02 -2.36
N ASP A 46 -7.44 0.86 -3.66
CA ASP A 46 -7.83 -0.41 -4.24
C ASP A 46 -6.61 -1.33 -4.35
N LEU A 47 -6.62 -2.41 -3.58
CA LEU A 47 -5.57 -3.44 -3.56
C LEU A 47 -5.96 -4.68 -4.36
N THR A 48 -7.04 -4.63 -5.14
CA THR A 48 -7.45 -5.73 -6.02
C THR A 48 -6.31 -6.09 -6.97
N GLY A 49 -5.86 -7.34 -6.92
CA GLY A 49 -4.74 -7.82 -7.75
C GLY A 49 -3.35 -7.50 -7.22
N TRP A 50 -3.22 -6.94 -6.01
CA TRP A 50 -1.93 -6.77 -5.33
C TRP A 50 -1.30 -8.12 -5.00
N GLY A 51 -2.12 -9.10 -4.59
CA GLY A 51 -1.67 -10.47 -4.35
C GLY A 51 -0.76 -10.64 -3.13
N LEU A 52 -0.68 -9.63 -2.26
CA LEU A 52 -0.02 -9.68 -0.95
C LEU A 52 -1.08 -9.51 0.14
N ASN A 53 -0.81 -10.13 1.30
CA ASN A 53 -1.59 -9.95 2.51
C ASN A 53 -0.92 -8.91 3.40
N PHE A 54 -1.71 -8.21 4.21
CA PHE A 54 -1.22 -7.31 5.25
C PHE A 54 -2.03 -7.55 6.52
N GLU A 55 -1.43 -7.24 7.66
CA GLU A 55 -2.06 -7.35 8.97
C GLU A 55 -2.21 -5.98 9.64
N VAL A 56 -3.04 -5.94 10.68
CA VAL A 56 -3.21 -4.72 11.46
C VAL A 56 -1.90 -4.40 12.17
N GLY A 57 -1.38 -3.20 11.93
CA GLY A 57 -0.08 -2.75 12.43
C GLY A 57 0.98 -2.65 11.34
N ASP A 58 0.75 -3.27 10.17
CA ASP A 58 1.63 -3.09 9.02
C ASP A 58 1.58 -1.65 8.50
N SER A 59 2.67 -1.22 7.87
CA SER A 59 2.83 0.11 7.29
C SER A 59 2.90 0.04 5.77
N LEU A 60 2.33 1.05 5.12
CA LEU A 60 2.38 1.19 3.67
C LEU A 60 3.44 2.21 3.24
N ALA A 61 4.33 1.81 2.33
CA ALA A 61 5.24 2.73 1.67
C ALA A 61 4.58 3.35 0.43
N VAL A 62 4.62 4.69 0.33
CA VAL A 62 4.07 5.45 -0.80
C VAL A 62 5.21 6.16 -1.52
N TYR A 63 5.19 6.13 -2.85
CA TYR A 63 6.17 6.80 -3.71
C TYR A 63 5.54 8.06 -4.32
N PRO A 64 5.81 9.25 -3.77
CA PRO A 64 5.24 10.49 -4.27
C PRO A 64 5.96 10.98 -5.52
N THR A 65 5.30 11.88 -6.25
CA THR A 65 5.93 12.69 -7.30
C THR A 65 5.87 14.15 -6.88
N ASN A 66 6.92 14.91 -7.17
CA ASN A 66 6.95 16.36 -6.92
C ASN A 66 5.90 17.10 -7.76
N ASP A 67 5.45 18.25 -7.25
CA ASP A 67 4.59 19.16 -7.99
C ASP A 67 5.31 19.61 -9.28
N ARG A 68 4.60 19.53 -10.40
CA ARG A 68 5.10 19.91 -11.73
C ARG A 68 5.43 21.38 -11.85
N GLN A 69 4.83 22.25 -11.02
CA GLN A 69 5.10 23.68 -11.04
C GLN A 69 6.36 24.07 -10.25
N LEU A 70 6.90 23.16 -9.43
CA LEU A 70 8.06 23.40 -8.57
C LEU A 70 9.34 22.71 -9.05
N VAL A 71 9.32 22.07 -10.23
CA VAL A 71 10.45 21.34 -10.83
C VAL A 71 10.82 21.87 -12.20
#